data_AF-A0A961G655-F1
#
_entry.id   AF-A0A961G655-F1
#
_cell.length_a   1.000
_cell.length_b   1.000
_cell.length_c   1.000
_cell.angle_alpha   90.00
_cell.angle_beta   90.00
_cell.angle_gamma   90.00
#
_symmetry.space_group_name_H-M   'P 1'
#
loop_
_entity.id
_entity.type
_entity.pdbx_description
1 polymer ?
#
loop_
_entity_poly.entity_id
_entity_poly.type
_entity_poly.pdbx_seq_one_letter_code
_entity_poly.pdbx_strand_id
1 'polypeptide(L)'
;MKPETSPISQRRAFSLVEVLAAVAIIGIISFLALPNLIQIRMDSERNLAIARAESVNMAIVSYIQANGRDRAVAEWATKTTDQQRYELLAPYMAFSPTNFTDFMPSGYVLGIQTDITALSKAGLAQSDGTAIYY
;
A
#
# COMPACT_ATOMS: atom_id res chain seq x y z
N MET A 1 -56.40 -33.05 -35.91
CA MET A 1 -55.07 -32.59 -35.47
C MET A 1 -55.10 -31.06 -35.46
N LYS A 2 -55.08 -30.43 -34.29
CA LYS A 2 -55.22 -28.98 -34.12
C LYS A 2 -53.81 -28.40 -33.92
N PRO A 3 -53.36 -27.39 -34.68
CA PRO A 3 -52.01 -26.87 -34.54
C PRO A 3 -51.89 -26.03 -33.25
N GLU A 4 -50.93 -26.36 -32.40
CA GLU A 4 -50.58 -25.52 -31.24
C GLU A 4 -49.75 -24.33 -31.71
N THR A 5 -50.30 -23.12 -31.56
CA THR A 5 -49.57 -21.88 -31.79
C THR A 5 -48.71 -21.56 -30.56
N SER A 6 -47.41 -21.82 -30.65
CA SER A 6 -46.46 -21.42 -29.60
C SER A 6 -46.45 -19.90 -29.46
N PRO A 7 -46.65 -19.32 -28.26
CA PRO A 7 -46.59 -17.88 -28.08
C PRO A 7 -45.18 -17.37 -28.37
N ILE A 8 -45.05 -16.42 -29.30
CA ILE A 8 -43.79 -15.74 -29.60
C ILE A 8 -43.38 -14.96 -28.35
N SER A 9 -42.32 -15.39 -27.68
CA SER A 9 -41.73 -14.69 -26.54
C SER A 9 -41.13 -13.37 -27.02
N GLN A 10 -41.80 -12.25 -26.72
CA GLN A 10 -41.29 -10.90 -27.01
C GLN A 10 -40.07 -10.62 -26.13
N ARG A 11 -38.87 -10.76 -26.70
CA ARG A 11 -37.64 -10.28 -26.07
C ARG A 11 -37.63 -8.76 -26.12
N ARG A 12 -37.80 -8.10 -24.97
CA ARG A 12 -37.64 -6.65 -24.83
C ARG A 12 -36.14 -6.33 -24.84
N ALA A 13 -35.70 -5.59 -25.86
CA ALA A 13 -34.37 -4.98 -25.89
C ALA A 13 -34.44 -3.55 -25.33
N PHE A 14 -33.33 -3.06 -24.79
CA PHE A 14 -33.24 -1.68 -24.29
C PHE A 14 -33.41 -0.68 -25.44
N SER A 15 -34.14 0.40 -25.17
CA SER A 15 -34.23 1.53 -26.10
C SER A 15 -32.92 2.31 -26.10
N LEU A 16 -32.56 2.88 -27.26
CA LEU A 16 -31.40 3.76 -27.41
C LEU A 16 -31.47 4.94 -26.42
N VAL A 17 -32.66 5.50 -26.22
CA VAL A 17 -32.89 6.63 -25.30
C VAL A 17 -32.61 6.23 -23.86
N GLU A 18 -32.98 5.02 -23.45
CA GLU A 18 -32.73 4.51 -22.09
C GLU A 18 -31.23 4.34 -21.83
N VAL A 19 -30.49 3.79 -22.80
CA VAL A 19 -29.04 3.63 -22.70
C VAL A 19 -28.35 5.00 -22.66
N LEU A 20 -28.79 5.96 -23.47
CA LEU A 20 -28.19 7.29 -23.53
C LEU A 20 -28.42 8.07 -22.22
N ALA A 21 -29.63 7.99 -21.66
CA ALA A 21 -29.93 8.57 -20.35
C ALA A 21 -29.08 7.93 -19.23
N ALA A 22 -28.93 6.60 -19.25
CA ALA A 22 -28.10 5.90 -18.27
C ALA A 22 -26.62 6.33 -18.34
N VAL A 23 -26.05 6.39 -19.54
CA VAL A 23 -24.65 6.82 -19.74
C VAL A 23 -24.46 8.29 -19.32
N ALA A 24 -25.44 9.17 -19.58
CA ALA A 24 -25.38 10.56 -19.16
C ALA A 24 -25.33 10.71 -17.62
N ILE A 25 -26.20 9.98 -16.91
CA ILE A 25 -26.25 10.02 -15.43
C ILE A 25 -24.97 9.42 -14.84
N ILE A 26 -24.52 8.27 -15.34
CA ILE A 26 -23.27 7.64 -14.88
C ILE A 26 -22.09 8.57 -15.14
N GLY A 27 -22.03 9.24 -16.30
CA GLY A 27 -20.99 10.21 -16.63
C GLY A 27 -20.91 11.37 -15.64
N ILE A 28 -22.05 11.94 -15.23
CA ILE A 28 -22.12 13.01 -14.23
C ILE A 28 -21.64 12.50 -12.86
N ILE A 29 -22.09 11.32 -12.43
CA ILE A 29 -21.71 10.72 -11.15
C ILE A 29 -20.21 10.43 -11.12
N SER A 30 -19.67 9.79 -12.15
CA SER A 30 -18.24 9.48 -12.25
C SER A 30 -17.40 10.75 -12.26
N PHE A 31 -17.83 11.79 -12.97
CA PHE A 31 -17.12 13.07 -13.00
C PHE A 31 -17.01 13.70 -11.60
N LEU A 32 -18.08 13.68 -10.80
CA LEU A 32 -18.07 14.21 -9.44
C LEU A 32 -17.33 13.29 -8.45
N ALA A 33 -17.37 11.98 -8.64
CA ALA A 33 -16.81 11.01 -7.69
C ALA A 33 -15.31 10.73 -7.89
N LEU A 34 -14.83 10.68 -9.13
CA LEU A 34 -13.43 10.36 -9.45
C LEU A 34 -12.38 11.20 -8.70
N PRO A 35 -12.48 12.54 -8.58
CA PRO A 35 -11.45 13.31 -7.88
C PRO A 35 -11.33 12.91 -6.41
N ASN A 36 -12.46 12.70 -5.74
CA ASN A 36 -12.47 12.27 -4.34
C ASN A 36 -11.92 10.84 -4.18
N LEU A 37 -12.27 9.94 -5.10
CA LEU A 37 -11.73 8.57 -5.09
C LEU A 37 -10.20 8.54 -5.24
N ILE A 38 -9.64 9.40 -6.08
CA ILE A 38 -8.18 9.50 -6.26
C ILE A 38 -7.54 10.02 -4.96
N GLN A 39 -8.09 11.06 -4.34
CA GLN A 39 -7.58 11.59 -3.07
C GLN A 39 -7.61 10.53 -1.96
N ILE A 40 -8.73 9.83 -1.80
CA ILE A 40 -8.87 8.76 -0.80
C ILE A 40 -7.83 7.66 -1.01
N ARG A 41 -7.57 7.29 -2.27
CA ARG A 41 -6.54 6.29 -2.59
C ARG A 41 -5.14 6.78 -2.21
N MET A 42 -4.80 8.02 -2.55
CA MET A 42 -3.50 8.62 -2.19
C MET A 42 -3.31 8.69 -0.68
N ASP A 43 -4.34 9.11 0.07
CA ASP A 43 -4.29 9.15 1.53
C ASP A 43 -4.15 7.74 2.14
N SER A 44 -4.83 6.76 1.54
CA SER A 44 -4.71 5.35 1.96
C SER A 44 -3.30 4.81 1.73
N GLU A 45 -2.70 5.08 0.57
CA GLU A 45 -1.34 4.68 0.24
C GLU A 45 -0.31 5.37 1.15
N ARG A 46 -0.51 6.66 1.47
CA ARG A 46 0.31 7.39 2.45
C ARG A 46 0.22 6.79 3.85
N ASN A 47 -1.00 6.49 4.31
CA ASN A 47 -1.21 5.89 5.62
C ASN A 47 -0.64 4.47 5.70
N LEU A 48 -0.74 3.70 4.61
CA LEU A 48 -0.07 2.40 4.51
C LEU A 48 1.45 2.55 4.59
N ALA A 49 2.04 3.52 3.90
CA ALA A 49 3.47 3.80 3.95
C ALA A 49 3.93 4.15 5.38
N ILE A 50 3.16 4.98 6.10
CA ILE A 50 3.41 5.31 7.51
C ILE A 50 3.35 4.05 8.39
N ALA A 51 2.29 3.25 8.26
CA ALA A 51 2.15 2.01 9.04
C ALA A 51 3.28 1.01 8.78
N ARG A 52 3.75 0.91 7.52
CA ARG A 52 4.92 0.10 7.16
C ARG A 52 6.20 0.63 7.80
N ALA A 53 6.40 1.95 7.80
CA ALA A 53 7.54 2.58 8.44
C ALA A 53 7.53 2.40 9.97
N GLU A 54 6.36 2.46 10.61
CA GLU A 54 6.18 2.14 12.03
C GLU A 54 6.45 0.65 12.33
N SER A 55 6.01 -0.26 11.46
CA SER A 55 6.32 -1.68 11.58
C SER A 55 7.83 -1.94 11.57
N VAL A 56 8.61 -1.19 10.78
CA VAL A 56 10.08 -1.29 10.79
C VAL A 56 10.65 -0.76 12.10
N ASN A 57 10.15 0.36 12.62
CA ASN A 57 10.58 0.89 13.92
C ASN A 57 10.34 -0.12 15.05
N MET A 58 9.17 -0.77 15.06
CA MET A 58 8.86 -1.81 16.04
C MET A 58 9.75 -3.04 15.87
N ALA A 59 10.01 -3.46 14.62
CA ALA A 59 10.92 -4.57 14.34
C ALA A 59 12.35 -4.29 14.84
N ILE A 60 12.86 -3.05 14.73
CA ILE A 60 14.17 -2.66 15.28
C ILE A 60 14.19 -2.84 16.80
N VAL A 61 13.14 -2.39 17.48
CA VAL A 61 13.03 -2.55 18.94
C VAL A 61 12.99 -4.03 19.32
N SER A 62 12.19 -4.84 18.62
CA SER A 62 12.13 -6.29 18.86
C SER A 62 13.46 -7.00 18.57
N TYR A 63 14.17 -6.59 17.52
CA TYR A 63 15.51 -7.12 17.19
C TYR A 63 16.51 -6.84 18.32
N ILE A 64 16.54 -5.61 18.83
CA ILE A 64 17.40 -5.21 19.96
C ILE A 64 17.06 -6.00 21.22
N GLN A 65 15.76 -6.16 21.52
CA GLN A 65 15.29 -6.90 22.68
C GLN A 65 15.65 -8.39 22.59
N ALA A 66 15.54 -9.01 21.41
CA ALA A 66 15.80 -10.43 21.21
C ALA A 66 17.29 -10.78 21.22
N ASN A 67 18.16 -9.90 20.72
CA ASN A 67 19.60 -10.19 20.58
C ASN A 67 20.47 -9.57 21.68
N GLY A 68 19.90 -8.69 22.50
CA GLY A 68 20.64 -7.87 23.45
C GLY A 68 21.29 -6.68 22.77
N ARG A 69 21.27 -5.52 23.45
CA ARG A 69 21.62 -4.22 22.85
C ARG A 69 23.00 -4.18 22.22
N ASP A 70 24.04 -4.59 22.95
CA ASP A 70 25.42 -4.44 22.48
C ASP A 70 25.73 -5.33 21.27
N ARG A 71 25.20 -6.56 21.26
CA ARG A 71 25.33 -7.48 20.14
C ARG A 71 24.54 -7.00 18.91
N ALA A 72 23.31 -6.55 19.13
CA ALA A 72 22.44 -6.03 18.06
C ALA A 72 23.08 -4.81 17.39
N VAL A 73 23.60 -3.86 18.17
CA VAL A 73 24.31 -2.68 17.66
C VAL A 73 25.55 -3.08 16.86
N ALA A 74 26.36 -4.00 17.38
CA ALA A 74 27.57 -4.45 16.71
C ALA A 74 27.28 -5.14 15.37
N GLU A 75 26.28 -6.03 15.33
CA GLU A 75 25.86 -6.71 14.10
C GLU A 75 25.22 -5.73 13.11
N TRP A 76 24.37 -4.81 13.58
CA TRP A 76 23.75 -3.78 12.76
C TRP A 76 24.79 -2.91 12.05
N ALA A 77 25.85 -2.52 12.75
CA ALA A 77 26.94 -1.72 12.20
C ALA A 77 27.70 -2.42 11.06
N THR A 78 27.64 -3.76 10.97
CA THR A 78 28.22 -4.50 9.84
C THR A 78 27.40 -4.44 8.56
N LYS A 79 26.13 -4.01 8.64
CA LYS A 79 25.23 -3.92 7.49
C LYS A 79 25.30 -2.52 6.88
N THR A 80 25.78 -2.45 5.64
CA THR A 80 26.03 -1.19 4.94
C THR A 80 24.87 -0.76 4.04
N THR A 81 23.99 -1.69 3.67
CA THR A 81 22.81 -1.43 2.84
C THR A 81 21.51 -1.62 3.62
N ASP A 82 20.46 -0.91 3.21
CA ASP A 82 19.13 -1.04 3.83
C ASP A 82 18.54 -2.43 3.61
N GLN A 83 18.80 -3.07 2.48
CA GLN A 83 18.40 -4.46 2.23
C GLN A 83 18.98 -5.42 3.28
N GLN A 84 20.26 -5.29 3.60
CA GLN A 84 20.91 -6.15 4.59
C GLN A 84 20.39 -5.90 6.02
N ARG A 85 20.04 -4.65 6.35
CA ARG A 85 19.40 -4.32 7.63
C ARG A 85 17.97 -4.87 7.67
N TYR A 86 17.26 -4.75 6.56
CA TYR A 86 15.92 -5.28 6.40
C TYR A 86 15.87 -6.81 6.59
N GLU A 87 16.86 -7.54 6.08
CA GLU A 87 16.99 -8.99 6.32
C GLU A 87 17.12 -9.37 7.80
N LEU A 88 17.78 -8.53 8.62
CA LEU A 88 17.83 -8.72 10.07
C LEU A 88 16.47 -8.49 10.73
N LEU A 89 15.67 -7.58 10.19
CA LEU A 89 14.35 -7.22 10.70
C LEU A 89 13.24 -8.16 10.23
N ALA A 90 13.43 -8.85 9.10
CA ALA A 90 12.45 -9.75 8.47
C ALA A 90 11.76 -10.72 9.46
N PRO A 91 12.46 -11.38 10.40
CA PRO A 91 11.84 -12.28 11.37
C PRO A 91 10.94 -11.59 12.40
N TYR A 92 11.09 -10.27 12.58
CA TYR A 92 10.38 -9.47 13.58
C TYR A 92 9.21 -8.67 12.99
N MET A 93 8.95 -8.82 11.69
CA MET A 93 7.82 -8.19 11.01
C MET A 93 6.73 -9.21 10.67
N ALA A 94 5.47 -8.78 10.74
CA ALA A 94 4.33 -9.65 10.37
C ALA A 94 4.27 -9.98 8.87
N PHE A 95 4.85 -9.13 8.03
CA PHE A 95 4.96 -9.33 6.59
C PHE A 95 6.28 -8.76 6.10
N SER A 96 7.06 -9.59 5.40
CA SER A 96 8.37 -9.22 4.85
C SER A 96 8.57 -9.87 3.48
N PRO A 97 8.40 -9.12 2.36
CA PRO A 97 8.80 -9.58 1.03
C PRO A 97 10.32 -9.75 0.94
N THR A 98 10.80 -10.43 -0.10
CA THR A 98 12.23 -10.70 -0.30
C THR A 98 13.05 -9.42 -0.46
N ASN A 99 12.54 -8.45 -1.22
CA ASN A 99 13.23 -7.18 -1.46
C ASN A 99 12.62 -6.07 -0.62
N PHE A 100 13.48 -5.23 -0.06
CA PHE A 100 13.08 -4.07 0.72
C PHE A 100 12.26 -3.06 -0.11
N THR A 101 12.53 -2.96 -1.41
CA THR A 101 11.76 -2.10 -2.33
C THR A 101 10.31 -2.51 -2.46
N ASP A 102 10.00 -3.81 -2.32
CA ASP A 102 8.64 -4.34 -2.47
C ASP A 102 7.81 -4.18 -1.19
N PHE A 103 8.46 -3.78 -0.09
CA PHE A 103 7.81 -3.57 1.20
C PHE A 103 6.98 -2.27 1.23
N MET A 104 7.40 -1.26 0.46
CA MET A 104 6.75 0.05 0.41
C MET A 104 5.78 0.15 -0.78
N PRO A 105 4.64 0.86 -0.62
CA PRO A 105 3.80 1.20 -1.76
C PRO A 105 4.56 2.06 -2.78
N SER A 106 4.17 1.95 -4.06
CA SER A 106 4.78 2.71 -5.15
C SER A 106 4.77 4.21 -4.86
N GLY A 107 5.89 4.88 -5.13
CA GLY A 107 6.04 6.31 -4.91
C GLY A 107 6.47 6.70 -3.50
N TYR A 108 6.73 5.74 -2.60
CA TYR A 108 7.29 5.97 -1.27
C TYR A 108 8.62 5.25 -1.11
N VAL A 109 9.54 5.89 -0.40
CA VAL A 109 10.87 5.37 -0.08
C VAL A 109 11.04 5.39 1.43
N LEU A 110 11.51 4.28 1.98
CA LEU A 110 11.84 4.14 3.38
C LEU A 110 13.36 4.02 3.51
N GLY A 111 13.96 4.83 4.37
CA GLY A 111 15.36 4.72 4.76
C GLY A 111 15.48 4.09 6.13
N ILE A 112 16.25 3.01 6.24
CA ILE A 112 16.53 2.37 7.52
C ILE A 112 17.71 3.08 8.19
N GLN A 113 17.61 3.29 9.51
CA GLN A 113 18.63 4.00 10.26
C GLN A 113 19.99 3.31 10.19
N THR A 114 21.05 4.09 10.00
CA THR A 114 22.43 3.58 9.97
C THR A 114 22.95 3.27 11.38
N ASP A 115 22.38 3.91 12.39
CA ASP A 115 22.73 3.73 13.80
C ASP A 115 21.45 3.51 14.62
N ILE A 116 21.50 2.54 15.52
CA ILE A 116 20.41 2.18 16.43
C ILE A 116 20.81 2.29 17.91
N THR A 117 21.98 2.88 18.21
CA THR A 117 22.42 3.16 19.59
C THR A 117 21.49 4.17 20.26
N ALA A 118 21.11 5.23 19.56
CA ALA A 118 20.00 6.09 19.89
C ALA A 118 18.81 5.70 19.00
N LEU A 119 17.74 5.18 19.59
CA LEU A 119 16.53 4.83 18.85
C LEU A 119 15.95 6.09 18.21
N SER A 120 15.94 6.14 16.88
CA SER A 120 15.20 7.16 16.14
C SER A 120 14.33 6.54 15.05
N LYS A 121 13.39 7.33 14.51
CA LYS A 121 12.40 6.84 13.54
C LYS A 121 13.04 6.60 12.17
N ALA A 122 12.67 5.53 11.50
CA ALA A 122 12.99 5.32 10.10
C ALA A 122 12.55 6.53 9.25
N GLY A 123 13.37 6.89 8.26
CA GLY A 123 13.08 8.03 7.41
C GLY A 123 12.06 7.63 6.36
N LEU A 124 10.87 8.25 6.36
CA LEU A 124 9.89 8.06 5.31
C LEU A 124 9.91 9.27 4.37
N ALA A 125 9.98 9.02 3.06
CA ALA A 125 9.89 10.06 2.06
C ALA A 125 9.02 9.62 0.89
N GLN A 126 8.44 10.59 0.20
CA GLN A 126 7.90 10.36 -1.13
C GLN A 126 9.05 10.24 -2.14
N SER A 127 8.81 9.58 -3.27
CA SER A 127 9.81 9.35 -4.33
C SER A 127 10.40 10.62 -4.96
N ASP A 128 9.79 11.77 -4.71
CA ASP A 128 10.30 13.10 -5.07
C ASP A 128 11.30 13.68 -4.05
N GLY A 129 11.56 12.97 -2.95
CA GLY A 129 12.44 13.37 -1.86
C GLY A 129 11.75 14.14 -0.72
N THR A 130 10.43 14.36 -0.79
CA THR A 130 9.70 15.05 0.28
C THR A 130 9.60 14.17 1.52
N ALA A 131 10.20 14.62 2.63
CA ALA A 131 10.14 13.91 3.91
C ALA A 131 8.71 13.90 4.48
N ILE A 132 8.27 12.72 4.92
CA ILE A 132 7.00 12.52 5.60
C ILE A 132 7.32 12.29 7.07
N TYR A 133 6.95 13.26 7.91
CA TYR A 133 7.04 13.13 9.36
C TYR A 133 5.80 12.40 9.88
N TYR A 134 6.04 11.41 10.73
CA TYR A 134 5.06 10.56 11.39
C TYR A 134 5.56 10.22 12.80
#